data_AF-T0FA66-F1
#
_entry.id   AF-T0FA66-F1
#
_cell.length_a   1.000
_cell.length_b   1.000
_cell.length_c   1.000
_cell.angle_alpha   90.00
_cell.angle_beta   90.00
_cell.angle_gamma   90.00
#
_symmetry.space_group_name_H-M   'P 1'
#
loop_
_entity.id
_entity.type
_entity.pdbx_description
1 polymer ?
#
loop_
_entity_poly.entity_id
_entity_poly.type
_entity_poly.pdbx_seq_one_letter_code
_entity_poly.pdbx_strand_id
1 'polypeptide(L)'
;MKYNLLVLLCIFAFSCGVKPVPPPTGTFCDPLKKERECIILNFRNGKTVFGEKEYSLKSSSILNYSFTAVDITYEIEVLNENRVKIIGTDGSQKLFLRLKDKGERKREWARLWQVIKEGLGLK
;
A
#
# COMPACT_ATOMS: atom_id res chain seq x y z
N MET A 1 6.57 37.71 46.15
CA MET A 1 6.82 36.27 46.43
C MET A 1 5.97 35.43 45.50
N LYS A 2 6.61 34.43 44.88
CA LYS A 2 6.01 33.24 44.24
C LYS A 2 5.40 33.44 42.83
N TYR A 3 6.29 33.71 41.88
CA TYR A 3 6.25 33.09 40.56
C TYR A 3 6.25 31.57 40.76
N ASN A 4 5.10 30.89 40.66
CA ASN A 4 5.06 29.42 40.56
C ASN A 4 3.64 28.94 40.24
N LEU A 5 3.15 29.22 39.03
CA LEU A 5 2.00 28.47 38.50
C LEU A 5 2.00 28.40 36.97
N LEU A 6 3.18 28.40 36.33
CA LEU A 6 3.26 28.32 34.87
C LEU A 6 4.21 27.23 34.33
N VAL A 7 4.83 26.44 35.22
CA VAL A 7 5.89 25.49 34.82
C VAL A 7 5.40 24.04 34.69
N LEU A 8 4.18 23.72 35.13
CA LEU A 8 3.70 22.33 35.19
C LEU A 8 2.85 21.87 33.98
N LEU A 9 2.80 22.63 32.88
CA LEU A 9 1.96 22.31 31.72
C LEU A 9 2.72 22.13 30.39
N CYS A 10 4.04 21.86 30.45
CA CYS A 10 4.86 21.66 29.24
C CYS A 10 5.30 20.19 29.01
N ILE A 11 4.80 19.22 29.78
CA ILE A 11 5.27 17.81 29.69
C ILE A 11 4.44 16.98 28.68
N PHE A 12 3.33 17.50 28.16
CA PHE A 12 2.48 16.78 27.22
C PHE A 12 2.58 17.36 25.81
N ALA A 13 3.40 16.78 24.92
CA ALA A 13 3.12 16.69 23.46
C ALA A 13 4.25 16.08 22.58
N PHE A 14 5.26 15.40 23.12
CA PHE A 14 6.17 14.60 22.28
C PHE A 14 5.75 13.12 22.22
N SER A 15 4.49 12.86 21.87
CA SER A 15 4.13 11.58 21.27
C SER A 15 4.61 11.58 19.82
N CYS A 16 5.91 11.36 19.62
CA CYS A 16 6.47 11.03 18.31
C CYS A 16 6.03 9.61 17.94
N GLY A 17 4.73 9.42 17.69
CA GLY A 17 4.18 8.18 17.18
C GLY A 17 4.71 7.95 15.77
N VAL A 18 5.22 6.75 15.50
CA VAL A 18 5.62 6.34 14.15
C VAL A 18 4.38 6.46 13.27
N LYS A 19 4.35 7.48 12.40
CA LYS A 19 3.27 7.62 11.41
C LYS A 19 3.27 6.36 10.56
N PRO A 20 2.13 5.69 10.42
CA PRO A 20 2.09 4.44 9.70
C PRO A 20 2.47 4.71 8.22
N VAL A 21 3.36 3.88 7.69
CA VAL A 21 4.03 4.12 6.39
C VAL A 21 3.16 3.58 5.26
N PRO A 22 2.76 4.40 4.27
CA PRO A 22 1.90 3.95 3.19
C PRO A 22 2.49 2.74 2.45
N PRO A 23 1.63 1.84 1.94
CA PRO A 23 2.08 0.67 1.21
C PRO A 23 3.03 1.05 0.05
N PRO A 24 3.95 0.17 -0.35
CA PRO A 24 4.83 0.42 -1.47
C PRO A 24 4.05 0.49 -2.79
N THR A 25 4.59 1.23 -3.75
CA THR A 25 4.06 1.25 -5.12
C THR A 25 4.07 -0.16 -5.72
N GLY A 26 3.02 -0.50 -6.46
CA GLY A 26 2.93 -1.80 -7.11
C GLY A 26 1.99 -1.81 -8.31
N THR A 27 2.25 -2.75 -9.23
CA THR A 27 1.32 -3.14 -10.29
C THR A 27 0.48 -4.30 -9.77
N PHE A 28 -0.85 -4.14 -9.79
CA PHE A 28 -1.80 -5.14 -9.32
C PHE A 28 -2.67 -5.56 -10.51
N CYS A 29 -2.88 -6.86 -10.70
CA CYS A 29 -3.60 -7.39 -11.86
C CYS A 29 -4.75 -8.31 -11.44
N ASP A 30 -5.84 -8.28 -12.21
CA ASP A 30 -6.96 -9.22 -12.08
C ASP A 30 -6.46 -10.63 -12.42
N PRO A 31 -6.50 -11.60 -11.48
CA PRO A 31 -6.00 -12.95 -11.72
C PRO A 31 -6.88 -13.78 -12.65
N LEU A 32 -8.13 -13.36 -12.89
CA LEU A 32 -9.12 -14.14 -13.64
C LEU A 32 -9.15 -13.80 -15.15
N LYS A 33 -8.58 -12.66 -15.56
CA LYS A 33 -8.56 -12.26 -16.98
C LYS A 33 -7.27 -12.69 -17.70
N LYS A 34 -7.43 -13.25 -18.91
CA LYS A 34 -6.33 -13.68 -19.79
C LYS A 34 -5.46 -12.50 -20.26
N GLU A 35 -6.09 -11.42 -20.70
CA GLU A 35 -5.43 -10.13 -20.91
C GLU A 35 -5.43 -9.42 -19.57
N ARG A 36 -4.23 -9.28 -18.97
CA ARG A 36 -4.09 -8.84 -17.58
C ARG A 36 -4.55 -7.39 -17.46
N GLU A 37 -5.79 -7.21 -17.00
CA GLU A 37 -6.28 -5.92 -16.54
C GLU A 37 -5.49 -5.57 -15.29
N CYS A 38 -4.54 -4.64 -15.43
CA CYS A 38 -3.65 -4.22 -14.36
C CYS A 38 -3.86 -2.74 -14.03
N ILE A 39 -3.60 -2.40 -12.77
CA ILE A 39 -3.61 -1.06 -12.24
C ILE A 39 -2.27 -0.82 -11.52
N ILE A 40 -1.69 0.36 -11.73
CA ILE A 40 -0.50 0.79 -10.96
C ILE A 40 -1.00 1.67 -9.83
N LEU A 41 -0.65 1.32 -8.60
CA LEU A 41 -1.01 2.07 -7.40
C LEU A 41 0.27 2.65 -6.78
N ASN A 42 0.38 3.97 -6.77
CA ASN A 42 1.44 4.70 -6.09
C ASN A 42 0.84 5.42 -4.88
N PHE A 43 0.71 4.68 -3.78
CA PHE A 43 0.12 5.15 -2.52
C PHE A 43 0.88 6.33 -1.92
N ARG A 44 2.20 6.41 -2.12
CA ARG A 44 3.04 7.48 -1.56
C ARG A 44 2.86 8.80 -2.31
N ASN A 45 2.72 8.75 -3.63
CA ASN A 45 2.61 9.94 -4.45
C ASN A 45 1.16 10.32 -4.76
N GLY A 46 0.17 9.57 -4.25
CA GLY A 46 -1.24 9.82 -4.51
C GLY A 46 -1.61 9.72 -5.98
N LYS A 47 -1.03 8.76 -6.70
CA LYS A 47 -1.24 8.56 -8.14
C LYS A 47 -1.61 7.11 -8.46
N THR A 48 -2.47 6.93 -9.45
CA THR A 48 -2.75 5.61 -10.03
C THR A 48 -2.77 5.68 -11.55
N VAL A 49 -2.35 4.61 -12.21
CA VAL A 49 -2.51 4.43 -13.65
C VAL A 49 -3.50 3.29 -13.88
N PHE A 50 -4.63 3.60 -14.51
CA PHE A 50 -5.70 2.66 -14.82
C PHE A 50 -6.01 2.73 -16.32
N GLY A 51 -5.85 1.59 -17.01
CA GLY A 51 -5.77 1.58 -18.48
C GLY A 51 -4.55 2.38 -18.95
N GLU A 52 -4.76 3.37 -19.82
CA GLU A 52 -3.70 4.23 -20.39
C GLU A 52 -3.65 5.63 -19.76
N LYS A 53 -4.40 5.87 -18.68
CA LYS A 53 -4.55 7.19 -18.07
C LYS A 53 -4.09 7.20 -16.61
N GLU A 54 -3.52 8.33 -16.19
CA GLU A 54 -3.16 8.61 -14.80
C GLU A 54 -4.32 9.35 -14.10
N TYR A 55 -4.60 8.97 -12.85
CA TYR A 55 -5.62 9.57 -11.99
C TYR A 55 -5.05 9.90 -10.61
N SER A 56 -5.68 10.87 -9.94
CA SER A 56 -5.37 11.19 -8.55
C SER A 56 -5.91 10.10 -7.64
N LEU A 57 -5.02 9.48 -6.87
CA LEU A 57 -5.35 8.49 -5.84
C LEU A 57 -5.46 9.20 -4.49
N LYS A 58 -6.68 9.36 -4.00
CA LYS A 58 -6.99 9.99 -2.71
C LYS A 58 -6.91 8.94 -1.61
N SER A 59 -6.43 9.31 -0.43
CA SER A 59 -6.36 8.43 0.75
C SER A 59 -7.39 8.90 1.78
N SER A 60 -8.21 7.97 2.28
CA SER A 60 -9.06 8.17 3.46
C SER A 60 -8.44 7.53 4.70
N SER A 61 -7.64 6.47 4.50
CA SER A 61 -6.79 5.86 5.52
C SER A 61 -5.54 5.26 4.86
N ILE A 62 -4.62 4.72 5.66
CA ILE A 62 -3.44 4.04 5.13
C ILE A 62 -3.76 2.78 4.30
N LEU A 63 -4.92 2.18 4.52
CA LEU A 63 -5.38 0.99 3.79
C LEU A 63 -6.52 1.30 2.81
N ASN A 64 -7.11 2.50 2.86
CA ASN A 64 -8.28 2.84 2.04
C ASN A 64 -7.97 4.04 1.15
N TYR A 65 -8.15 3.84 -0.14
CA TYR A 65 -7.89 4.84 -1.17
C TYR A 65 -9.04 4.88 -2.17
N SER A 66 -9.16 5.97 -2.91
CA SER A 66 -10.11 6.06 -4.00
C SER A 66 -9.60 6.89 -5.16
N PHE A 67 -10.10 6.60 -6.35
CA PHE A 67 -9.89 7.42 -7.52
C PHE A 67 -11.16 7.39 -8.39
N THR A 68 -11.35 8.43 -9.21
CA THR A 68 -12.49 8.52 -10.12
C THR A 68 -11.99 8.50 -11.55
N ALA A 69 -12.53 7.60 -12.37
CA ALA A 69 -12.24 7.49 -13.79
C ALA A 69 -13.57 7.34 -14.55
N VAL A 70 -13.81 8.23 -15.54
CA VAL A 70 -15.00 8.21 -16.40
C VAL A 70 -16.30 8.11 -15.58
N ASP A 71 -16.45 9.02 -14.62
CA ASP A 71 -17.61 9.13 -13.71
C ASP A 71 -17.86 7.92 -12.78
N ILE A 72 -16.98 6.92 -12.79
CA ILE A 72 -17.00 5.80 -11.84
C ILE A 72 -15.95 6.07 -10.76
N THR A 73 -16.38 6.04 -9.50
CA THR A 73 -15.45 6.07 -8.36
C THR A 73 -15.09 4.64 -7.97
N TYR A 74 -13.79 4.38 -7.88
CA TYR A 74 -13.24 3.11 -7.45
C TYR A 74 -12.66 3.27 -6.06
N GLU A 75 -13.24 2.55 -5.10
CA GLU A 75 -12.71 2.39 -3.74
C GLU A 75 -11.72 1.22 -3.74
N ILE A 76 -10.56 1.44 -3.13
CA ILE A 76 -9.46 0.49 -3.04
C ILE A 76 -9.19 0.20 -1.57
N GLU A 77 -9.39 -1.05 -1.20
CA GLU A 77 -9.05 -1.60 0.11
C GLU A 77 -7.75 -2.42 -0.02
N VAL A 78 -6.71 -2.00 0.69
CA VAL A 78 -5.43 -2.71 0.77
C VAL A 78 -5.54 -3.80 1.83
N LEU A 79 -5.73 -5.03 1.37
CA LEU A 79 -5.84 -6.21 2.24
C LEU A 79 -4.48 -6.62 2.82
N ASN A 80 -3.43 -6.53 2.00
CA ASN A 80 -2.02 -6.68 2.39
C ASN A 80 -1.11 -6.16 1.26
N GLU A 81 0.22 -6.25 1.45
CA GLU A 81 1.22 -5.77 0.50
C GLU A 81 1.12 -6.37 -0.92
N ASN A 82 0.44 -7.51 -1.07
CA ASN A 82 0.33 -8.26 -2.31
C ASN A 82 -1.11 -8.32 -2.87
N ARG A 83 -2.11 -7.78 -2.15
CA ARG A 83 -3.52 -7.93 -2.51
C ARG A 83 -4.30 -6.66 -2.23
N VAL A 84 -5.08 -6.24 -3.22
CA VAL A 84 -6.02 -5.14 -3.09
C VAL A 84 -7.40 -5.57 -3.59
N LYS A 85 -8.45 -5.10 -2.92
CA LYS A 85 -9.82 -5.22 -3.37
C LYS A 85 -10.25 -3.89 -3.96
N ILE A 86 -10.81 -3.90 -5.16
CA ILE A 86 -11.30 -2.70 -5.85
C ILE A 86 -12.80 -2.83 -6.04
N ILE A 87 -13.53 -1.80 -5.63
CA ILE A 87 -15.00 -1.73 -5.65
C ILE A 87 -15.39 -0.45 -6.42
N GLY A 88 -16.04 -0.59 -7.56
CA GLY A 88 -16.57 0.52 -8.34
C GLY A 88 -17.99 0.90 -7.91
N THR A 89 -18.34 2.18 -8.05
CA THR A 89 -19.73 2.67 -7.86
C THR A 89 -20.71 2.11 -8.89
N ASP A 90 -20.21 1.49 -9.96
CA ASP A 90 -20.97 0.72 -10.95
C ASP A 90 -21.37 -0.68 -10.47
N GLY A 91 -21.01 -1.05 -9.23
CA GLY A 91 -21.24 -2.37 -8.64
C GLY A 91 -20.14 -3.39 -8.97
N SER A 92 -19.10 -3.00 -9.71
CA SER A 92 -17.96 -3.88 -9.96
C SER A 92 -17.19 -4.13 -8.67
N GLN A 93 -16.80 -5.39 -8.42
CA GLN A 93 -15.97 -5.74 -7.28
C GLN A 93 -14.99 -6.84 -7.67
N LYS A 94 -13.70 -6.60 -7.47
CA LYS A 94 -12.64 -7.52 -7.87
C LYS A 94 -11.46 -7.51 -6.91
N LEU A 95 -10.78 -8.66 -6.83
CA LEU A 95 -9.50 -8.82 -6.14
C LEU A 95 -8.37 -8.73 -7.16
N PHE A 96 -7.39 -7.86 -6.91
CA PHE A 96 -6.19 -7.75 -7.72
C PHE A 96 -4.96 -8.22 -6.93
N LEU A 97 -4.08 -8.94 -7.61
CA LEU A 97 -2.85 -9.48 -7.04
C LEU A 97 -1.64 -8.69 -7.55
N ARG A 98 -0.71 -8.38 -6.64
CA ARG A 98 0.52 -7.69 -6.99
C ARG A 98 1.36 -8.56 -7.92
N LEU A 99 1.76 -7.98 -9.05
CA LEU A 99 2.73 -8.56 -9.95
C LEU A 99 4.12 -8.41 -9.31
N LYS A 100 4.68 -9.51 -8.79
CA LYS A 100 6.05 -9.52 -8.29
C LYS A 100 7.02 -9.39 -9.45
N ASP A 101 7.93 -8.42 -9.36
CA ASP A 101 9.02 -8.29 -10.34
C ASP A 101 9.91 -9.55 -10.34
N LYS A 102 10.50 -9.91 -11.49
CA LYS A 102 11.38 -11.10 -11.59
C LYS A 102 12.60 -10.97 -10.67
N GLY A 103 13.15 -9.76 -10.52
CA GLY A 103 14.25 -9.45 -9.62
C GLY A 103 13.81 -9.42 -8.15
N GLU A 104 12.61 -8.97 -7.84
CA GLU A 104 12.03 -9.09 -6.49
C GLU A 104 11.87 -10.55 -6.07
N ARG A 105 11.30 -11.40 -6.93
CA ARG A 105 11.23 -12.85 -6.69
C ARG A 105 12.60 -13.44 -6.46
N LYS A 106 13.60 -13.09 -7.27
CA LYS A 106 14.97 -13.60 -7.12
C LYS A 106 15.60 -13.17 -5.78
N ARG A 107 15.38 -11.93 -5.34
CA ARG A 107 15.88 -11.43 -4.04
C ARG A 107 15.20 -12.13 -2.87
N GLU A 108 13.88 -12.32 -2.95
CA GLU A 108 13.10 -13.03 -1.94
C GLU A 108 13.54 -14.50 -1.83
N TRP A 109 13.73 -15.18 -2.96
CA TRP A 109 14.29 -16.53 -3.02
C TRP A 109 15.70 -16.61 -2.43
N ALA A 110 16.58 -15.65 -2.78
CA ALA A 110 17.93 -15.61 -2.24
C ALA A 110 17.91 -15.44 -0.71
N ARG A 111 17.05 -14.56 -0.19
CA ARG A 111 16.86 -14.35 1.26
C ARG A 111 16.35 -15.61 1.94
N LEU A 112 15.31 -16.23 1.41
CA LEU A 112 14.75 -17.48 1.96
C LEU A 112 15.79 -18.61 1.96
N TRP A 113 16.60 -18.70 0.91
CA TRP A 113 17.66 -19.69 0.83
C TRP A 113 18.75 -19.47 1.89
N GLN A 114 19.10 -18.22 2.21
CA GLN A 114 20.02 -17.93 3.31
C GLN A 114 19.45 -18.38 4.66
N VAL A 115 18.19 -18.05 4.95
CA VAL A 115 17.51 -18.49 6.18
C VAL A 115 17.49 -20.02 6.29
N ILE A 116 17.23 -20.72 5.19
CA ILE A 116 17.25 -22.19 5.16
C ILE A 116 18.67 -22.72 5.43
N LYS A 117 19.70 -22.17 4.79
CA LYS A 117 21.10 -22.58 5.03
C LYS A 117 21.52 -22.39 6.48
N GLU A 118 21.21 -21.23 7.05
CA GLU A 118 21.45 -20.92 8.46
C GLU A 118 20.75 -21.93 9.37
N GLY A 119 19.48 -22.23 9.11
CA GLY A 119 18.71 -23.24 9.84
C GLY A 119 19.23 -24.67 9.70
N LEU A 120 19.87 -24.99 8.58
CA LEU A 120 20.49 -26.29 8.31
C LEU A 120 21.97 -26.35 8.74
N GLY A 121 22.55 -25.28 9.26
CA GLY A 121 23.98 -25.20 9.64
C GLY A 121 24.94 -25.29 8.44
N LEU A 122 24.45 -25.05 7.23
CA LEU A 122 25.23 -25.04 6.00
C LEU A 122 25.89 -23.67 5.84
N LYS A 123 27.19 -23.57 6.08
CA LYS A 123 27.98 -22.36 5.81
C LYS A 123 28.30 -22.24 4.32
#